data_AF-A0A925SBQ3-F1
#
_entry.id   AF-A0A925SBQ3-F1
#
_cell.length_a   1.000
_cell.length_b   1.000
_cell.length_c   1.000
_cell.angle_alpha   90.00
_cell.angle_beta   90.00
_cell.angle_gamma   90.00
#
_symmetry.space_group_name_H-M   'P 1'
#
loop_
_entity.id
_entity.type
_entity.pdbx_description
1 polymer ?
#
loop_
_entity_poly.entity_id
_entity_poly.type
_entity_poly.pdbx_seq_one_letter_code
_entity_poly.pdbx_strand_id
1 'polypeptide(L)'
;MKNVTCAFALSCIVSAAFMGSISPAMAQTTQRARASWAGFVETNFPFFSSVLDARSLGPGWPTNNLTSRGLILNLGHDCWACFDTDLLRVSAIWTGQAVTPVSMSQISYHSAGEKVPEGQGKLPQIIGTPWLANGLYPGWQSGQSISLTDPREPGPDARELGRGPISSTLGRFKSVRLTKDGACLEYEVAGSAVQEWISARLEDERPLVQRHFLVQPHENTFWLMIGQSPTNSVERRHLSMTFPMIDGGHGATRFVQPNGLFTVQVPPAKVPVRFTATVSVGVAPKSPGSTNPVTTATPPVRWAPTLVSTTALSASKEAYVLDNIPLPTNNPWQRNIRLADTAFFHDGRAAAVTFDGDVWMISGLRGDLQKVEWKRFTSGLHEPMGIAVRNQELFVFDRNGIWRLLDTDHNGEADVHELFSNAFVQTAETRE
;
A
#
# COMPACT_ATOMS: atom_id res chain seq x y z
N MET A 1 73.97 -39.79 -17.61
CA MET A 1 74.50 -38.65 -16.82
C MET A 1 74.16 -37.38 -17.56
N LYS A 2 73.83 -36.32 -16.80
CA LYS A 2 73.65 -34.88 -17.13
C LYS A 2 73.92 -34.44 -18.58
N ASN A 3 73.16 -33.44 -19.05
CA ASN A 3 73.68 -32.18 -19.63
C ASN A 3 72.47 -31.25 -19.91
N VAL A 4 72.35 -30.08 -19.27
CA VAL A 4 73.00 -28.76 -19.49
C VAL A 4 72.56 -28.10 -20.82
N THR A 5 71.54 -27.22 -20.82
CA THR A 5 71.53 -25.73 -20.74
C THR A 5 72.12 -25.05 -22.00
N CYS A 6 71.37 -24.46 -22.95
CA CYS A 6 70.45 -23.29 -23.01
C CYS A 6 71.16 -21.95 -23.35
N ALA A 7 70.78 -21.35 -24.50
CA ALA A 7 70.79 -19.91 -24.80
C ALA A 7 69.92 -19.64 -26.04
N PHE A 8 68.99 -18.68 -25.93
CA PHE A 8 68.07 -18.23 -26.99
C PHE A 8 68.54 -16.86 -27.54
N ALA A 9 68.53 -16.69 -28.85
CA ALA A 9 68.61 -15.40 -29.53
C ALA A 9 67.70 -15.37 -30.77
N LEU A 10 66.90 -14.30 -30.83
CA LEU A 10 66.30 -13.58 -31.97
C LEU A 10 66.09 -14.28 -33.33
N SER A 11 64.85 -14.22 -33.83
CA SER A 11 64.60 -13.96 -35.26
C SER A 11 63.24 -13.29 -35.46
N CYS A 12 63.30 -12.06 -36.00
CA CYS A 12 62.19 -11.32 -36.58
C CYS A 12 61.91 -11.85 -37.99
N ILE A 13 60.64 -12.04 -38.35
CA ILE A 13 60.21 -12.09 -39.75
C ILE A 13 59.16 -10.99 -39.96
N VAL A 14 59.52 -10.03 -40.79
CA VAL A 14 58.63 -9.04 -41.40
C VAL A 14 58.19 -9.59 -42.75
N SER A 15 56.91 -9.54 -43.05
CA SER A 15 56.41 -9.39 -44.41
C SER A 15 55.08 -8.67 -44.39
N ALA A 16 55.06 -7.53 -45.08
CA ALA A 16 53.98 -6.56 -45.15
C ALA A 16 52.91 -6.97 -46.17
N ALA A 17 51.64 -6.63 -45.90
CA ALA A 17 50.65 -6.40 -46.96
C ALA A 17 49.43 -5.61 -46.44
N PHE A 18 49.25 -4.44 -47.08
CA PHE A 18 48.02 -3.71 -47.36
C PHE A 18 47.21 -3.03 -46.23
N MET A 19 47.29 -1.70 -46.27
CA MET A 19 46.34 -0.75 -45.71
C MET A 19 44.94 -0.95 -46.31
N GLY A 20 43.97 -1.21 -45.44
CA GLY A 20 42.54 -1.02 -45.68
C GLY A 20 41.93 -0.56 -44.37
N SER A 21 41.70 0.75 -44.24
CA SER A 21 41.12 1.40 -43.07
C SER A 21 39.67 0.98 -42.89
N ILE A 22 39.41 0.10 -41.92
CA ILE A 22 38.05 -0.13 -41.40
C ILE A 22 37.89 0.79 -40.19
N SER A 23 37.16 1.88 -40.38
CA SER A 23 36.66 2.72 -39.29
C SER A 23 35.84 1.85 -38.33
N PRO A 24 36.04 1.93 -37.00
CA PRO A 24 35.06 1.38 -36.09
C PRO A 24 33.83 2.29 -36.19
N ALA A 25 32.83 1.87 -36.97
CA ALA A 25 31.53 2.50 -36.93
C ALA A 25 31.03 2.39 -35.50
N MET A 26 31.06 3.54 -34.81
CA MET A 26 30.38 3.76 -33.56
C MET A 26 28.97 3.21 -33.69
N ALA A 27 28.69 2.10 -33.02
CA ALA A 27 27.35 1.79 -32.57
C ALA A 27 26.98 2.84 -31.52
N GLN A 28 26.73 4.08 -31.96
CA GLN A 28 25.86 5.00 -31.26
C GLN A 28 24.46 4.42 -31.38
N THR A 29 24.21 3.38 -30.59
CA THR A 29 22.88 3.15 -30.07
C THR A 29 22.55 4.46 -29.36
N THR A 30 21.69 5.27 -29.97
CA THR A 30 21.09 6.41 -29.31
C THR A 30 20.34 5.81 -28.13
N GLN A 31 21.02 5.78 -26.99
CA GLN A 31 20.44 5.56 -25.68
C GLN A 31 19.56 6.79 -25.46
N ARG A 32 18.37 6.76 -26.09
CA ARG A 32 17.30 7.71 -25.88
C ARG A 32 17.19 7.78 -24.37
N ALA A 33 17.53 8.93 -23.78
CA ALA A 33 17.49 9.13 -22.35
C ALA A 33 16.15 8.55 -21.87
N ARG A 34 16.21 7.44 -21.11
CA ARG A 34 15.00 6.81 -20.58
C ARG A 34 14.33 7.95 -19.82
N ALA A 35 13.14 8.36 -20.24
CA ALA A 35 12.37 9.32 -19.48
C ALA A 35 12.38 8.83 -18.03
N SER A 36 12.83 9.67 -17.09
CA SER A 36 12.90 9.28 -15.69
C SER A 36 11.50 8.84 -15.28
N TRP A 37 11.36 7.62 -14.78
CA TRP A 37 10.08 7.15 -14.26
C TRP A 37 9.59 8.11 -13.17
N ALA A 38 8.27 8.31 -13.07
CA ALA A 38 7.67 9.04 -11.96
C ALA A 38 7.97 8.33 -10.62
N GLY A 39 7.70 8.97 -9.48
CA GLY A 39 7.91 8.32 -8.18
C GLY A 39 7.16 6.98 -8.03
N PHE A 40 7.67 6.11 -7.15
CA PHE A 40 7.06 4.81 -6.87
C PHE A 40 5.62 4.92 -6.38
N VAL A 41 5.36 5.84 -5.44
CA VAL A 41 4.03 6.06 -4.88
C VAL A 41 3.16 6.81 -5.89
N GLU A 42 2.02 6.24 -6.25
CA GLU A 42 1.04 6.86 -7.11
C GLU A 42 0.35 8.02 -6.39
N THR A 43 0.46 9.23 -6.93
CA THR A 43 0.00 10.46 -6.24
C THR A 43 -1.50 10.66 -6.34
N ASN A 44 -2.14 10.07 -7.35
CA ASN A 44 -3.58 10.18 -7.58
C ASN A 44 -4.40 9.00 -7.00
N PHE A 45 -3.76 8.16 -6.18
CA PHE A 45 -4.37 7.00 -5.54
C PHE A 45 -4.35 7.16 -4.01
N PRO A 46 -5.45 6.85 -3.28
CA PRO A 46 -5.61 7.30 -1.90
C PRO A 46 -4.81 6.51 -0.86
N PHE A 47 -4.21 5.38 -1.26
CA PHE A 47 -3.35 4.60 -0.37
C PHE A 47 -2.28 3.83 -1.14
N PHE A 48 -1.25 3.36 -0.45
CA PHE A 48 -0.45 2.25 -0.92
C PHE A 48 -0.16 1.32 0.24
N SER A 49 -0.02 0.04 -0.06
CA SER A 49 0.23 -0.98 0.93
C SER A 49 1.73 -1.07 1.23
N SER A 50 2.09 -1.16 2.50
CA SER A 50 3.48 -1.22 2.94
C SER A 50 3.58 -1.80 4.34
N VAL A 51 4.76 -2.30 4.68
CA VAL A 51 5.19 -2.41 6.08
C VAL A 51 5.39 -1.01 6.65
N LEU A 52 5.14 -0.84 7.95
CA LEU A 52 5.58 0.34 8.70
C LEU A 52 6.27 -0.08 9.99
N ASP A 53 7.53 0.34 10.13
CA ASP A 53 8.28 0.26 11.38
C ASP A 53 8.26 1.62 12.08
N ALA A 54 7.55 1.69 13.20
CA ALA A 54 7.44 2.86 14.05
C ALA A 54 7.94 2.54 15.48
N ARG A 55 8.82 1.56 15.64
CA ARG A 55 9.41 1.19 16.95
C ARG A 55 10.39 2.24 17.47
N SER A 56 10.99 3.03 16.57
CA SER A 56 12.09 3.97 16.86
C SER A 56 11.67 5.44 16.87
N LEU A 57 10.40 5.76 17.20
CA LEU A 57 9.92 7.16 17.26
C LEU A 57 10.49 7.97 18.44
N GLY A 58 11.17 7.32 19.37
CA GLY A 58 11.86 7.95 20.51
C GLY A 58 11.08 7.86 21.84
N PRO A 59 11.58 8.53 22.90
CA PRO A 59 11.03 8.40 24.25
C PRO A 59 9.54 8.80 24.35
N GLY A 60 8.76 8.00 25.08
CA GLY A 60 7.33 8.23 25.31
C GLY A 60 6.40 7.73 24.20
N TRP A 61 6.93 7.26 23.08
CA TRP A 61 6.18 6.54 22.06
C TRP A 61 6.17 5.02 22.32
N PRO A 62 5.18 4.28 21.78
CA PRO A 62 5.19 2.82 21.83
C PRO A 62 6.42 2.23 21.10
N THR A 63 7.15 1.32 21.76
CA THR A 63 8.38 0.71 21.23
C THR A 63 8.15 -0.59 20.45
N ASN A 64 6.91 -1.08 20.42
CA ASN A 64 6.51 -2.32 19.75
C ASN A 64 5.65 -2.06 18.50
N ASN A 65 5.62 -0.84 17.98
CA ASN A 65 4.80 -0.48 16.83
C ASN A 65 5.42 -0.96 15.50
N LEU A 66 5.17 -2.23 15.17
CA LEU A 66 5.45 -2.81 13.86
C LEU A 66 4.13 -3.16 13.17
N THR A 67 3.98 -2.76 11.91
CA THR A 67 2.82 -3.09 11.07
C THR A 67 3.30 -3.85 9.84
N SER A 68 3.07 -5.17 9.81
CA SER A 68 3.47 -6.02 8.67
C SER A 68 2.57 -5.80 7.44
N ARG A 69 1.27 -5.54 7.67
CA ARG A 69 0.26 -5.37 6.62
C ARG A 69 -0.47 -4.04 6.77
N GLY A 70 0.24 -2.98 6.38
CA GLY A 70 -0.24 -1.60 6.49
C GLY A 70 -0.87 -1.10 5.19
N LEU A 71 -1.90 -0.27 5.34
CA LEU A 71 -2.41 0.62 4.32
C LEU A 71 -1.95 2.04 4.67
N ILE A 72 -0.97 2.57 3.93
CA ILE A 72 -0.49 3.95 4.07
C ILE A 72 -1.44 4.86 3.30
N LEU A 73 -2.29 5.59 4.01
CA LEU A 73 -3.28 6.50 3.45
C LEU A 73 -2.66 7.88 3.20
N ASN A 74 -2.82 8.39 1.98
CA ASN A 74 -2.50 9.77 1.65
C ASN A 74 -3.72 10.64 1.99
N LEU A 75 -3.60 11.49 3.01
CA LEU A 75 -4.70 12.34 3.48
C LEU A 75 -4.68 13.74 2.83
N GLY A 76 -3.68 14.03 2.00
CA GLY A 76 -3.37 15.38 1.54
C GLY A 76 -2.74 16.25 2.63
N HIS A 77 -2.36 17.49 2.28
CA HIS A 77 -1.77 18.45 3.22
C HIS A 77 -0.56 17.91 4.01
N ASP A 78 0.27 17.10 3.34
CA ASP A 78 1.40 16.38 3.94
C ASP A 78 1.02 15.49 5.14
N CYS A 79 -0.26 15.12 5.27
CA CYS A 79 -0.76 14.26 6.33
C CYS A 79 -0.88 12.82 5.84
N TRP A 80 -0.48 11.89 6.69
CA TRP A 80 -0.49 10.47 6.41
C TRP A 80 -1.02 9.69 7.61
N ALA A 81 -1.63 8.54 7.33
CA ALA A 81 -2.00 7.57 8.34
C ALA A 81 -1.63 6.16 7.87
N CYS A 82 -1.27 5.28 8.80
CA CYS A 82 -1.10 3.86 8.50
C CYS A 82 -2.20 3.08 9.20
N PHE A 83 -3.03 2.35 8.44
CA PHE A 83 -4.01 1.43 8.98
C PHE A 83 -3.47 -0.01 8.92
N ASP A 84 -3.40 -0.65 10.08
CA ASP A 84 -3.00 -2.04 10.26
C ASP A 84 -4.23 -2.94 10.10
N THR A 85 -4.25 -3.71 9.01
CA THR A 85 -5.38 -4.59 8.65
C THR A 85 -5.49 -5.81 9.56
N ASP A 86 -4.41 -6.18 10.25
CA ASP A 86 -4.38 -7.35 11.12
C ASP A 86 -4.93 -7.03 12.52
N LEU A 87 -4.64 -5.82 13.03
CA LEU A 87 -5.08 -5.36 14.36
C LEU A 87 -6.26 -4.37 14.32
N LEU A 88 -6.74 -4.00 13.13
CA LEU A 88 -7.80 -2.99 12.93
C LEU A 88 -7.52 -1.68 13.68
N ARG A 89 -6.29 -1.19 13.57
CA ARG A 89 -5.82 0.03 14.23
C ARG A 89 -5.24 1.00 13.22
N VAL A 90 -5.36 2.30 13.50
CA VAL A 90 -4.41 3.26 12.95
C VAL A 90 -3.12 3.13 13.75
N SER A 91 -2.07 2.58 13.15
CA SER A 91 -0.78 2.36 13.83
C SER A 91 0.00 3.66 14.00
N ALA A 92 -0.14 4.62 13.08
CA ALA A 92 0.42 5.96 13.21
C ALA A 92 -0.34 7.01 12.38
N ILE A 93 -0.28 8.27 12.83
CA ILE A 93 -0.63 9.49 12.08
C ILE A 93 0.56 10.43 12.16
N TRP A 94 0.97 11.02 11.04
CA TRP A 94 2.10 11.94 10.99
C TRP A 94 1.94 12.99 9.90
N THR A 95 2.74 14.06 10.01
CA THR A 95 2.94 15.04 8.95
C THR A 95 4.33 14.96 8.36
N GLY A 96 4.48 15.21 7.07
CA GLY A 96 5.75 15.22 6.36
C GLY A 96 5.66 14.47 5.05
N GLN A 97 6.73 13.77 4.70
CA GLN A 97 6.69 12.81 3.59
C GLN A 97 6.03 11.51 4.07
N ALA A 98 5.85 10.55 3.15
CA ALA A 98 5.24 9.27 3.46
C ALA A 98 6.17 8.39 4.35
N VAL A 99 6.81 7.39 3.74
CA VAL A 99 7.72 6.47 4.42
C VAL A 99 9.02 6.37 3.62
N THR A 100 10.10 5.92 4.27
CA THR A 100 11.36 5.63 3.59
C THR A 100 11.15 4.60 2.47
N PRO A 101 11.61 4.84 1.23
CA PRO A 101 11.36 3.98 0.09
C PRO A 101 12.33 2.78 0.07
N VAL A 102 12.28 1.95 1.11
CA VAL A 102 13.27 0.90 1.36
C VAL A 102 12.74 -0.53 1.17
N SER A 103 11.48 -0.69 0.77
CA SER A 103 10.96 -2.01 0.35
C SER A 103 11.63 -2.49 -0.95
N MET A 104 11.49 -3.78 -1.25
CA MET A 104 12.15 -4.40 -2.40
C MET A 104 11.66 -3.80 -3.72
N SER A 105 10.35 -3.63 -3.85
CA SER A 105 9.73 -2.97 -4.99
C SER A 105 10.22 -1.53 -5.15
N GLN A 106 10.22 -0.75 -4.06
CA GLN A 106 10.63 0.66 -4.07
C GLN A 106 12.10 0.88 -4.46
N ILE A 107 13.03 0.18 -3.81
CA ILE A 107 14.47 0.34 -4.09
C ILE A 107 14.77 -0.04 -5.54
N SER A 108 14.24 -1.18 -5.99
CA SER A 108 14.53 -1.69 -7.33
C SER A 108 13.82 -0.94 -8.46
N TYR A 109 12.85 -0.06 -8.14
CA TYR A 109 12.02 0.62 -9.13
C TYR A 109 12.82 1.60 -10.00
N HIS A 110 13.69 2.41 -9.38
CA HIS A 110 14.60 3.31 -10.08
C HIS A 110 16.01 2.74 -10.27
N SER A 111 16.42 1.83 -9.38
CA SER A 111 17.74 1.20 -9.41
C SER A 111 17.64 -0.31 -9.63
N ALA A 112 17.59 -0.72 -10.90
CA ALA A 112 17.49 -2.13 -11.25
C ALA A 112 18.65 -2.96 -10.64
N GLY A 113 18.31 -4.07 -9.98
CA GLY A 113 19.28 -5.00 -9.39
C GLY A 113 19.65 -4.70 -7.93
N GLU A 114 19.26 -3.54 -7.39
CA GLU A 114 19.37 -3.30 -5.95
C GLU A 114 18.40 -4.19 -5.17
N LYS A 115 18.86 -4.71 -4.03
CA LYS A 115 18.11 -5.63 -3.17
C LYS A 115 18.11 -5.13 -1.74
N VAL A 116 17.01 -5.37 -1.04
CA VAL A 116 16.96 -5.21 0.42
C VAL A 116 17.87 -6.28 1.05
N PRO A 117 18.69 -5.90 2.07
CA PRO A 117 19.35 -6.86 2.94
C PRO A 117 18.33 -7.81 3.59
N GLU A 118 18.77 -8.98 4.02
CA GLU A 118 17.91 -9.91 4.77
C GLU A 118 17.63 -9.37 6.18
N GLY A 119 16.43 -9.68 6.69
CA GLY A 119 16.00 -9.31 8.03
C GLY A 119 15.50 -7.87 8.20
N GLN A 120 14.85 -7.62 9.34
CA GLN A 120 14.12 -6.37 9.64
C GLN A 120 15.00 -5.13 9.92
N GLY A 121 16.30 -5.14 9.58
CA GLY A 121 17.21 -4.03 9.87
C GLY A 121 16.91 -2.77 9.04
N LYS A 122 16.15 -2.89 7.94
CA LYS A 122 15.86 -1.81 7.01
C LYS A 122 14.40 -1.86 6.51
N LEU A 123 13.45 -1.74 7.43
CA LEU A 123 12.02 -1.65 7.11
C LEU A 123 11.60 -0.20 6.82
N PRO A 124 10.49 0.03 6.09
CA PRO A 124 9.97 1.38 5.86
C PRO A 124 9.60 2.10 7.17
N GLN A 125 10.12 3.30 7.36
CA GLN A 125 9.92 4.15 8.54
C GLN A 125 9.28 5.48 8.17
N ILE A 126 8.65 6.15 9.14
CA ILE A 126 8.06 7.49 8.96
C ILE A 126 9.13 8.50 8.55
N ILE A 127 8.87 9.29 7.50
CA ILE A 127 9.65 10.50 7.19
C ILE A 127 8.81 11.72 7.56
N GLY A 128 8.91 12.16 8.81
CA GLY A 128 8.13 13.29 9.27
C GLY A 128 7.96 13.32 10.79
N THR A 129 6.97 14.10 11.23
CA THR A 129 6.66 14.32 12.64
C THR A 129 5.46 13.48 13.04
N PRO A 130 5.63 12.46 13.91
CA PRO A 130 4.51 11.67 14.41
C PRO A 130 3.59 12.52 15.30
N TRP A 131 2.29 12.39 15.05
CA TRP A 131 1.23 13.01 15.85
C TRP A 131 0.66 12.02 16.86
N LEU A 132 0.38 10.81 16.39
CA LEU A 132 -0.17 9.71 17.16
C LEU A 132 0.46 8.40 16.71
N ALA A 133 0.63 7.47 17.64
CA ALA A 133 1.04 6.10 17.34
C ALA A 133 0.39 5.12 18.32
N ASN A 134 0.08 3.91 17.87
CA ASN A 134 -0.43 2.83 18.73
C ASN A 134 0.63 1.73 18.86
N GLY A 135 0.74 1.16 20.06
CA GLY A 135 1.52 -0.06 20.28
C GLY A 135 0.78 -1.29 19.74
N LEU A 136 1.41 -2.46 19.85
CA LEU A 136 0.90 -3.72 19.30
C LEU A 136 -0.30 -4.25 20.10
N TYR A 137 -1.50 -3.75 19.80
CA TYR A 137 -2.78 -4.15 20.38
C TYR A 137 -3.93 -3.77 19.42
N PRO A 138 -5.12 -4.40 19.50
CA PRO A 138 -6.22 -4.10 18.59
C PRO A 138 -6.67 -2.65 18.69
N GLY A 139 -7.01 -2.04 17.56
CA GLY A 139 -7.51 -0.65 17.52
C GLY A 139 -8.94 -0.52 18.04
N TRP A 140 -9.68 -1.61 17.99
CA TRP A 140 -11.00 -1.77 18.59
C TRP A 140 -11.00 -2.94 19.58
N GLN A 141 -11.68 -2.76 20.70
CA GLN A 141 -11.84 -3.78 21.73
C GLN A 141 -13.28 -3.81 22.23
N SER A 142 -13.79 -4.98 22.55
CA SER A 142 -15.12 -5.17 23.12
C SER A 142 -15.00 -5.54 24.59
N GLY A 143 -15.75 -4.86 25.46
CA GLY A 143 -15.77 -5.13 26.90
C GLY A 143 -15.71 -3.87 27.76
N GLN A 144 -15.51 -4.08 29.07
CA GLN A 144 -15.56 -3.00 30.07
C GLN A 144 -14.22 -2.24 30.23
N SER A 145 -13.10 -2.88 29.92
CA SER A 145 -11.75 -2.32 30.11
C SER A 145 -10.90 -2.45 28.85
N ILE A 146 -9.96 -1.52 28.68
CA ILE A 146 -8.95 -1.59 27.63
C ILE A 146 -7.79 -2.51 28.05
N SER A 147 -7.19 -3.17 27.06
CA SER A 147 -5.95 -3.93 27.18
C SER A 147 -4.92 -3.41 26.18
N LEU A 148 -3.67 -3.25 26.58
CA LEU A 148 -2.58 -2.83 25.68
C LEU A 148 -1.66 -4.01 25.31
N THR A 149 -2.26 -5.19 25.24
CA THR A 149 -1.59 -6.45 24.90
C THR A 149 -2.03 -6.94 23.52
N ASP A 150 -1.09 -7.52 22.76
CA ASP A 150 -1.40 -8.20 21.51
C ASP A 150 -2.10 -9.54 21.81
N PRO A 151 -3.35 -9.76 21.38
CA PRO A 151 -4.06 -11.01 21.65
C PRO A 151 -3.70 -12.13 20.67
N ARG A 152 -2.86 -11.87 19.66
CA ARG A 152 -2.45 -12.87 18.68
C ARG A 152 -1.42 -13.80 19.29
N GLU A 153 -1.44 -15.06 18.84
CA GLU A 153 -0.42 -16.03 19.21
C GLU A 153 0.96 -15.54 18.75
N PRO A 154 1.97 -15.51 19.65
CA PRO A 154 3.31 -15.11 19.28
C PRO A 154 3.92 -16.11 18.29
N GLY A 155 4.73 -15.59 17.36
CA GLY A 155 5.50 -16.43 16.45
C GLY A 155 6.59 -17.23 17.18
N PRO A 156 7.17 -18.25 16.51
CA PRO A 156 8.28 -19.03 17.07
C PRO A 156 9.55 -18.18 17.28
N ASP A 157 9.73 -17.12 16.49
CA ASP A 157 10.79 -16.12 16.69
C ASP A 157 10.21 -14.87 17.36
N ALA A 158 10.69 -14.57 18.56
CA ALA A 158 10.26 -13.39 19.33
C ALA A 158 10.57 -12.05 18.66
N ARG A 159 11.44 -12.04 17.64
CA ARG A 159 11.78 -10.84 16.84
C ARG A 159 10.73 -10.56 15.75
N GLU A 160 9.95 -11.57 15.36
CA GLU A 160 8.90 -11.48 14.34
C GLU A 160 7.56 -11.09 14.99
N LEU A 161 7.38 -9.78 15.20
CA LEU A 161 6.14 -9.24 15.76
C LEU A 161 5.03 -9.24 14.70
N GLY A 162 3.83 -9.70 15.09
CA GLY A 162 2.60 -9.50 14.33
C GLY A 162 2.45 -10.39 13.10
N ARG A 163 2.20 -11.69 13.36
CA ARG A 163 2.06 -12.74 12.35
C ARG A 163 0.60 -13.00 11.98
N GLY A 164 -0.04 -12.04 11.30
CA GLY A 164 -1.39 -12.19 10.75
C GLY A 164 -2.50 -11.56 11.59
N PRO A 165 -3.76 -11.74 11.18
CA PRO A 165 -4.90 -11.03 11.76
C PRO A 165 -5.28 -11.53 13.15
N ILE A 166 -5.92 -10.66 13.92
CA ILE A 166 -6.66 -11.08 15.12
C ILE A 166 -7.75 -12.12 14.78
N SER A 167 -8.18 -12.88 15.79
CA SER A 167 -9.33 -13.77 15.65
C SER A 167 -10.54 -13.03 15.08
N SER A 168 -11.26 -13.66 14.15
CA SER A 168 -12.49 -13.12 13.57
C SER A 168 -13.58 -12.81 14.60
N THR A 169 -13.51 -13.43 15.79
CA THR A 169 -14.41 -13.12 16.91
C THR A 169 -14.15 -11.73 17.50
N LEU A 170 -12.92 -11.22 17.42
CA LEU A 170 -12.54 -9.88 17.84
C LEU A 170 -12.79 -8.86 16.73
N GLY A 171 -12.42 -9.22 15.50
CA GLY A 171 -12.71 -8.41 14.32
C GLY A 171 -12.06 -8.95 13.06
N ARG A 172 -12.44 -8.37 11.92
CA ARG A 172 -11.87 -8.71 10.61
C ARG A 172 -11.94 -7.54 9.64
N PHE A 173 -10.83 -7.26 8.97
CA PHE A 173 -10.81 -6.31 7.85
C PHE A 173 -11.54 -6.91 6.65
N LYS A 174 -12.36 -6.11 5.95
CA LYS A 174 -13.18 -6.58 4.83
C LYS A 174 -12.76 -5.95 3.51
N SER A 175 -12.65 -4.63 3.45
CA SER A 175 -12.36 -3.96 2.18
C SER A 175 -11.80 -2.56 2.34
N VAL A 176 -11.15 -2.08 1.28
CA VAL A 176 -11.04 -0.65 0.98
C VAL A 176 -12.01 -0.33 -0.15
N ARG A 177 -12.95 0.57 0.09
CA ARG A 177 -13.82 1.15 -0.93
C ARG A 177 -13.29 2.52 -1.33
N LEU A 178 -13.00 2.69 -2.61
CA LEU A 178 -12.62 3.97 -3.19
C LEU A 178 -13.87 4.80 -3.44
N THR A 179 -13.79 6.06 -3.06
CA THR A 179 -14.87 7.02 -3.17
C THR A 179 -14.35 8.31 -3.81
N LYS A 180 -15.24 9.20 -4.24
CA LYS A 180 -14.83 10.51 -4.78
C LYS A 180 -13.98 11.34 -3.79
N ASP A 181 -14.14 11.12 -2.49
CA ASP A 181 -13.51 11.92 -1.43
C ASP A 181 -12.29 11.20 -0.79
N GLY A 182 -11.94 9.98 -1.24
CA GLY A 182 -10.82 9.21 -0.71
C GLY A 182 -11.16 7.73 -0.49
N ALA A 183 -10.56 7.11 0.52
CA ALA A 183 -10.75 5.71 0.87
C ALA A 183 -11.65 5.54 2.10
N CYS A 184 -12.61 4.62 2.00
CA CYS A 184 -13.40 4.11 3.11
C CYS A 184 -12.91 2.70 3.46
N LEU A 185 -12.53 2.50 4.71
CA LEU A 185 -12.14 1.23 5.28
C LEU A 185 -13.39 0.55 5.85
N GLU A 186 -13.67 -0.67 5.39
CA GLU A 186 -14.81 -1.45 5.88
C GLU A 186 -14.26 -2.66 6.65
N TYR A 187 -14.68 -2.82 7.90
CA TYR A 187 -14.26 -3.91 8.76
C TYR A 187 -15.34 -4.27 9.78
N GLU A 188 -15.11 -5.33 10.53
CA GLU A 188 -16.02 -5.85 11.55
C GLU A 188 -15.32 -5.87 12.90
N VAL A 189 -16.03 -5.50 13.95
CA VAL A 189 -15.58 -5.49 15.35
C VAL A 189 -16.60 -6.26 16.18
N ALA A 190 -16.20 -7.39 16.75
CA ALA A 190 -17.04 -8.26 17.56
C ALA A 190 -18.46 -8.50 16.97
N GLY A 191 -18.52 -8.78 15.66
CA GLY A 191 -19.77 -9.02 14.92
C GLY A 191 -20.49 -7.76 14.39
N SER A 192 -20.06 -6.56 14.76
CA SER A 192 -20.63 -5.31 14.26
C SER A 192 -19.80 -4.72 13.13
N ALA A 193 -20.45 -4.39 12.01
CA ALA A 193 -19.79 -3.67 10.92
C ALA A 193 -19.40 -2.24 11.33
N VAL A 194 -18.25 -1.81 10.84
CA VAL A 194 -17.69 -0.47 11.03
C VAL A 194 -17.20 0.04 9.68
N GLN A 195 -17.58 1.27 9.36
CA GLN A 195 -16.97 2.04 8.28
C GLN A 195 -16.13 3.16 8.90
N GLU A 196 -14.88 3.28 8.44
CA GLU A 196 -13.97 4.34 8.83
C GLU A 196 -13.38 5.00 7.60
N TRP A 197 -13.40 6.33 7.55
CA TRP A 197 -12.63 7.08 6.56
C TRP A 197 -11.85 8.18 7.27
N ILE A 198 -10.68 8.50 6.72
CA ILE A 198 -9.76 9.46 7.33
C ILE A 198 -9.53 10.58 6.32
N SER A 199 -9.65 11.82 6.76
CA SER A 199 -9.42 13.01 5.94
C SER A 199 -8.55 14.01 6.68
N ALA A 200 -7.72 14.75 5.96
CA ALA A 200 -7.11 15.97 6.49
C ALA A 200 -7.82 17.20 5.92
N ARG A 201 -7.84 18.28 6.70
CA ARG A 201 -8.25 19.61 6.24
C ARG A 201 -7.39 20.68 6.88
N LEU A 202 -7.40 21.88 6.31
CA LEU A 202 -6.75 23.05 6.91
C LEU A 202 -7.75 23.86 7.74
N GLU A 203 -7.29 24.39 8.87
CA GLU A 203 -7.92 25.47 9.62
C GLU A 203 -6.82 26.48 9.96
N ASP A 204 -6.98 27.73 9.50
CA ASP A 204 -5.94 28.76 9.60
C ASP A 204 -4.56 28.28 9.09
N GLU A 205 -4.54 27.65 7.92
CA GLU A 205 -3.34 27.04 7.29
C GLU A 205 -2.66 25.91 8.09
N ARG A 206 -3.32 25.39 9.13
CA ARG A 206 -2.81 24.28 9.94
C ARG A 206 -3.60 23.01 9.64
N PRO A 207 -2.92 21.87 9.43
CA PRO A 207 -3.61 20.62 9.22
C PRO A 207 -4.33 20.14 10.48
N LEU A 208 -5.46 19.49 10.26
CA LEU A 208 -6.19 18.68 11.23
C LEU A 208 -6.52 17.36 10.56
N VAL A 209 -6.34 16.26 11.29
CA VAL A 209 -6.71 14.92 10.82
C VAL A 209 -8.01 14.49 11.48
N GLN A 210 -8.94 14.02 10.66
CA GLN A 210 -10.27 13.62 11.09
C GLN A 210 -10.46 12.14 10.79
N ARG A 211 -10.76 11.35 11.81
CA ARG A 211 -11.20 9.96 11.69
C ARG A 211 -12.71 9.94 11.87
N HIS A 212 -13.43 9.53 10.83
CA HIS A 212 -14.88 9.49 10.79
C HIS A 212 -15.34 8.05 10.91
N PHE A 213 -16.39 7.81 11.69
CA PHE A 213 -16.86 6.46 12.00
C PHE A 213 -18.35 6.33 11.81
N LEU A 214 -18.77 5.22 11.21
CA LEU A 214 -20.11 4.68 11.30
C LEU A 214 -20.03 3.26 11.88
N VAL A 215 -20.48 3.10 13.11
CA VAL A 215 -20.53 1.82 13.82
C VAL A 215 -21.97 1.32 13.77
N GLN A 216 -22.20 0.13 13.24
CA GLN A 216 -23.53 -0.48 13.19
C GLN A 216 -24.05 -0.86 14.60
N PRO A 217 -25.34 -1.23 14.75
CA PRO A 217 -25.88 -1.68 16.03
C PRO A 217 -25.04 -2.80 16.65
N HIS A 218 -24.82 -2.72 17.96
CA HIS A 218 -23.95 -3.62 18.70
C HIS A 218 -24.39 -3.72 20.17
N GLU A 219 -24.09 -4.86 20.79
CA GLU A 219 -24.61 -5.20 22.13
C GLU A 219 -23.62 -4.94 23.27
N ASN A 220 -22.34 -4.88 22.95
CA ASN A 220 -21.27 -4.70 23.93
C ASN A 220 -20.75 -3.27 23.91
N THR A 221 -20.11 -2.83 24.98
CA THR A 221 -19.32 -1.60 24.93
C THR A 221 -18.08 -1.83 24.07
N PHE A 222 -17.81 -0.91 23.13
CA PHE A 222 -16.58 -0.87 22.36
C PHE A 222 -15.64 0.22 22.87
N TRP A 223 -14.34 -0.07 22.79
CA TRP A 223 -13.26 0.87 23.02
C TRP A 223 -12.44 1.01 21.74
N LEU A 224 -12.29 2.24 21.29
CA LEU A 224 -11.45 2.63 20.15
C LEU A 224 -10.17 3.31 20.66
N MET A 225 -9.02 2.78 20.26
CA MET A 225 -7.71 3.37 20.51
C MET A 225 -7.42 4.38 19.40
N ILE A 226 -7.58 5.67 19.73
CA ILE A 226 -7.35 6.76 18.77
C ILE A 226 -5.86 6.90 18.45
N GLY A 227 -5.01 6.82 19.48
CA GLY A 227 -3.56 6.91 19.38
C GLY A 227 -2.91 7.47 20.63
N GLN A 228 -1.66 7.07 20.90
CA GLN A 228 -0.83 7.61 21.98
C GLN A 228 0.01 8.78 21.49
N SER A 229 0.22 9.77 22.37
CA SER A 229 1.23 10.82 22.20
C SER A 229 2.07 10.95 23.48
N PRO A 230 3.37 11.32 23.41
CA PRO A 230 4.18 11.48 24.60
C PRO A 230 3.64 12.60 25.50
N THR A 231 3.49 12.32 26.79
CA THR A 231 2.89 13.24 27.79
C THR A 231 3.72 14.51 28.00
N ASN A 232 5.03 14.44 27.76
CA ASN A 232 5.98 15.53 27.99
C ASN A 232 6.34 16.28 26.69
N SER A 233 5.49 16.17 25.66
CA SER A 233 5.72 16.86 24.38
C SER A 233 5.58 18.37 24.51
N VAL A 234 6.44 19.12 23.84
CA VAL A 234 6.37 20.60 23.76
C VAL A 234 5.05 21.04 23.16
N GLU A 235 4.61 20.40 22.08
CA GLU A 235 3.31 20.66 21.46
C GLU A 235 2.27 19.65 21.93
N ARG A 236 1.19 20.17 22.50
CA ARG A 236 0.05 19.37 22.96
C ARG A 236 -0.75 18.85 21.77
N ARG A 237 -1.15 17.59 21.82
CA ARG A 237 -2.14 17.01 20.89
C ARG A 237 -3.53 17.23 21.46
N HIS A 238 -4.44 17.72 20.64
CA HIS A 238 -5.84 17.92 21.00
C HIS A 238 -6.69 16.88 20.31
N LEU A 239 -7.65 16.31 21.04
CA LEU A 239 -8.69 15.44 20.49
C LEU A 239 -10.06 16.07 20.77
N SER A 240 -10.78 16.41 19.70
CA SER A 240 -12.19 16.82 19.77
C SER A 240 -13.09 15.76 19.14
N MET A 241 -14.32 15.67 19.65
CA MET A 241 -15.34 14.75 19.16
C MET A 241 -16.49 15.55 18.58
N THR A 242 -17.01 15.12 17.43
CA THR A 242 -18.22 15.70 16.81
C THR A 242 -19.24 14.61 16.52
N PHE A 243 -20.51 14.92 16.73
CA PHE A 243 -21.66 14.03 16.56
C PHE A 243 -22.70 14.66 15.64
N PRO A 244 -23.52 13.86 14.92
CA PRO A 244 -24.63 14.39 14.15
C PRO A 244 -25.64 15.13 15.04
N MET A 245 -26.16 16.25 14.56
CA MET A 245 -27.14 17.08 15.29
C MET A 245 -28.51 16.42 15.44
N ILE A 246 -28.84 15.44 14.59
CA ILE A 246 -30.20 14.89 14.44
C ILE A 246 -30.41 13.65 15.32
N ASP A 247 -29.35 12.93 15.70
CA ASP A 247 -29.43 11.63 16.37
C ASP A 247 -29.40 11.71 17.91
N GLY A 248 -29.67 12.88 18.51
CA GLY A 248 -29.79 13.00 19.98
C GLY A 248 -28.56 12.55 20.77
N GLY A 249 -27.38 12.51 20.12
CA GLY A 249 -26.05 12.38 20.71
C GLY A 249 -25.93 11.42 21.89
N HIS A 250 -26.03 10.11 21.67
CA HIS A 250 -25.60 9.15 22.70
C HIS A 250 -24.68 8.09 22.12
N GLY A 251 -23.47 8.08 22.64
CA GLY A 251 -22.59 6.94 22.52
C GLY A 251 -21.18 7.29 22.92
N ALA A 252 -20.44 7.87 21.98
CA ALA A 252 -19.00 7.90 22.10
C ALA A 252 -18.51 8.90 23.18
N THR A 253 -17.74 8.43 24.16
CA THR A 253 -17.10 9.30 25.17
C THR A 253 -15.58 9.22 25.03
N ARG A 254 -14.90 10.37 24.94
CA ARG A 254 -13.43 10.40 24.85
C ARG A 254 -12.78 10.37 26.24
N PHE A 255 -11.65 9.70 26.34
CA PHE A 255 -10.79 9.65 27.52
C PHE A 255 -9.32 9.83 27.13
N VAL A 256 -8.54 10.41 28.03
CA VAL A 256 -7.07 10.45 27.94
C VAL A 256 -6.52 9.58 29.05
N GLN A 257 -5.82 8.51 28.69
CA GLN A 257 -5.21 7.60 29.64
C GLN A 257 -3.91 8.20 30.21
N PRO A 258 -3.44 7.75 31.40
CA PRO A 258 -2.24 8.32 32.04
C PRO A 258 -0.97 8.27 31.19
N ASN A 259 -0.86 7.31 30.28
CA ASN A 259 0.27 7.16 29.36
C ASN A 259 0.16 8.03 28.09
N GLY A 260 -0.82 8.93 28.01
CA GLY A 260 -1.04 9.80 26.85
C GLY A 260 -1.80 9.14 25.69
N LEU A 261 -2.40 7.97 25.92
CA LEU A 261 -3.28 7.31 24.95
C LEU A 261 -4.67 7.95 24.93
N PHE A 262 -5.10 8.42 23.77
CA PHE A 262 -6.47 8.84 23.52
C PHE A 262 -7.34 7.62 23.22
N THR A 263 -8.47 7.51 23.91
CA THR A 263 -9.44 6.42 23.73
C THR A 263 -10.85 6.98 23.59
N VAL A 264 -11.71 6.24 22.89
CA VAL A 264 -13.13 6.55 22.76
C VAL A 264 -13.95 5.32 23.14
N GLN A 265 -14.85 5.45 24.10
CA GLN A 265 -15.78 4.41 24.49
C GLN A 265 -17.10 4.59 23.75
N VAL A 266 -17.57 3.58 23.02
CA VAL A 266 -18.88 3.55 22.37
C VAL A 266 -19.74 2.52 23.12
N PRO A 267 -20.78 2.94 23.86
CA PRO A 267 -21.68 2.05 24.57
C PRO A 267 -22.58 1.30 23.59
N PRO A 268 -23.20 0.19 24.04
CA PRO A 268 -24.15 -0.56 23.25
C PRO A 268 -25.22 0.33 22.63
N ALA A 269 -25.54 0.07 21.35
CA ALA A 269 -26.50 0.87 20.61
C ALA A 269 -27.37 -0.03 19.73
N LYS A 270 -28.69 0.24 19.71
CA LYS A 270 -29.65 -0.43 18.84
C LYS A 270 -29.81 0.24 17.47
N VAL A 271 -29.20 1.41 17.30
CA VAL A 271 -29.12 2.16 16.04
C VAL A 271 -27.65 2.41 15.69
N PRO A 272 -27.33 2.68 14.41
CA PRO A 272 -25.96 3.03 14.03
C PRO A 272 -25.46 4.27 14.79
N VAL A 273 -24.21 4.23 15.27
CA VAL A 273 -23.54 5.34 15.95
C VAL A 273 -22.57 5.99 14.98
N ARG A 274 -22.72 7.30 14.77
CA ARG A 274 -21.80 8.09 13.94
C ARG A 274 -21.09 9.14 14.77
N PHE A 275 -19.78 9.28 14.57
CA PHE A 275 -18.99 10.34 15.19
C PHE A 275 -17.70 10.59 14.41
N THR A 276 -17.10 11.76 14.68
CA THR A 276 -15.81 12.17 14.11
C THR A 276 -14.85 12.55 15.23
N ALA A 277 -13.68 11.91 15.24
CA ALA A 277 -12.56 12.23 16.11
C ALA A 277 -11.58 13.12 15.33
N THR A 278 -11.43 14.38 15.75
CA THR A 278 -10.49 15.34 15.11
C THR A 278 -9.26 15.54 15.98
N VAL A 279 -8.09 15.36 15.39
CA VAL A 279 -6.78 15.50 16.01
C VAL A 279 -6.05 16.70 15.42
N SER A 280 -5.49 17.54 16.29
CA SER A 280 -4.61 18.65 15.91
C SER A 280 -3.43 18.76 16.87
N VAL A 281 -2.37 19.45 16.44
CA VAL A 281 -1.16 19.69 17.23
C VAL A 281 -1.02 21.18 17.55
N GLY A 282 -0.67 21.48 18.80
CA GLY A 282 -0.47 22.83 19.32
C GLY A 282 -1.78 23.56 19.66
N VAL A 283 -2.65 23.76 18.67
CA VAL A 283 -3.90 24.53 18.81
C VAL A 283 -5.12 23.64 18.69
N ALA A 284 -6.08 23.84 19.60
CA ALA A 284 -7.33 23.11 19.60
C ALA A 284 -8.18 23.49 18.37
N PRO A 285 -8.92 22.55 17.77
CA PRO A 285 -9.79 22.84 16.63
C PRO A 285 -10.86 23.87 17.00
N LYS A 286 -11.04 24.91 16.17
CA LYS A 286 -12.08 25.95 16.36
C LYS A 286 -13.42 25.51 15.81
N SER A 287 -13.42 24.92 14.62
CA SER A 287 -14.63 24.41 13.96
C SER A 287 -14.85 22.93 14.26
N PRO A 288 -16.12 22.49 14.43
CA PRO A 288 -16.44 21.09 14.61
C PRO A 288 -16.05 20.28 13.37
N GLY A 289 -15.88 18.97 13.54
CA GLY A 289 -15.67 18.07 12.41
C GLY A 289 -16.93 17.88 11.57
N SER A 290 -16.76 17.45 10.33
CA SER A 290 -17.90 16.97 9.55
C SER A 290 -18.35 15.62 10.07
N THR A 291 -19.64 15.38 10.16
CA THR A 291 -20.25 14.05 10.43
C THR A 291 -21.11 13.58 9.26
N ASN A 292 -20.84 14.14 8.07
CA ASN A 292 -21.49 13.71 6.85
C ASN A 292 -21.22 12.22 6.63
N PRO A 293 -22.20 11.46 6.12
CA PRO A 293 -21.95 10.07 5.78
C PRO A 293 -20.83 9.97 4.72
N VAL A 294 -20.14 8.84 4.70
CA VAL A 294 -19.22 8.52 3.61
C VAL A 294 -19.95 8.66 2.28
N THR A 295 -19.30 9.30 1.31
CA THR A 295 -19.85 9.39 -0.04
C THR A 295 -19.92 7.99 -0.66
N THR A 296 -21.07 7.63 -1.22
CA THR A 296 -21.21 6.40 -2.02
C THR A 296 -20.86 6.63 -3.48
N ALA A 297 -20.62 7.88 -3.90
CA ALA A 297 -20.19 8.19 -5.25
C ALA A 297 -18.76 7.66 -5.49
N THR A 298 -18.60 6.91 -6.58
CA THR A 298 -17.31 6.39 -7.03
C THR A 298 -16.38 7.52 -7.47
N PRO A 299 -15.05 7.29 -7.41
CA PRO A 299 -14.10 8.28 -7.90
C PRO A 299 -14.21 8.47 -9.42
N PRO A 300 -13.85 9.65 -9.94
CA PRO A 300 -13.69 9.81 -11.38
C PRO A 300 -12.57 8.90 -11.89
N VAL A 301 -12.67 8.47 -13.15
CA VAL A 301 -11.64 7.71 -13.86
C VAL A 301 -10.28 8.39 -13.71
N ARG A 302 -9.30 7.67 -13.18
CA ARG A 302 -7.96 8.18 -12.85
C ARG A 302 -6.98 8.08 -14.01
N TRP A 303 -7.14 7.06 -14.86
CA TRP A 303 -6.16 6.67 -15.88
C TRP A 303 -6.80 6.66 -17.29
N ALA A 304 -7.19 7.86 -17.74
CA ALA A 304 -8.06 8.04 -18.90
C ALA A 304 -7.54 7.56 -20.28
N PRO A 305 -6.24 7.65 -20.67
CA PRO A 305 -5.86 7.06 -21.95
C PRO A 305 -5.70 5.55 -21.81
N THR A 306 -6.50 4.80 -22.58
CA THR A 306 -6.17 3.40 -22.90
C THR A 306 -4.93 3.41 -23.79
N LEU A 307 -3.91 2.65 -23.41
CA LEU A 307 -2.67 2.57 -24.16
C LEU A 307 -2.79 1.45 -25.19
N VAL A 308 -2.14 1.62 -26.34
CA VAL A 308 -2.15 0.63 -27.41
C VAL A 308 -0.72 0.20 -27.69
N SER A 309 -0.51 -1.12 -27.73
CA SER A 309 0.65 -1.70 -28.38
C SER A 309 0.21 -2.48 -29.63
N THR A 310 1.11 -2.53 -30.60
CA THR A 310 0.88 -3.16 -31.90
C THR A 310 2.00 -4.16 -32.12
N THR A 311 1.65 -5.37 -32.52
CA THR A 311 2.59 -6.36 -33.03
C THR A 311 1.96 -7.07 -34.23
N ALA A 312 2.78 -7.80 -34.99
CA ALA A 312 2.30 -8.61 -36.11
C ALA A 312 2.51 -10.08 -35.76
N LEU A 313 1.50 -10.90 -36.00
CA LEU A 313 1.65 -12.35 -35.93
C LEU A 313 2.75 -12.80 -36.89
N SER A 314 3.65 -13.63 -36.39
CA SER A 314 4.71 -14.22 -37.19
C SER A 314 4.14 -15.11 -38.29
N ALA A 315 4.70 -14.97 -39.50
CA ALA A 315 4.36 -15.82 -40.64
C ALA A 315 5.09 -17.17 -40.63
N SER A 316 5.88 -17.46 -39.58
CA SER A 316 6.61 -18.73 -39.44
C SER A 316 5.65 -19.92 -39.38
N LYS A 317 6.08 -21.03 -39.98
CA LYS A 317 5.37 -22.32 -39.94
C LYS A 317 6.08 -23.36 -39.08
N GLU A 318 7.03 -22.91 -38.26
CA GLU A 318 7.70 -23.77 -37.29
C GLU A 318 6.69 -24.32 -36.28
N ALA A 319 7.05 -25.43 -35.64
CA ALA A 319 6.17 -26.10 -34.68
C ALA A 319 5.88 -25.25 -33.42
N TYR A 320 6.72 -24.25 -33.13
CA TYR A 320 6.56 -23.32 -32.03
C TYR A 320 6.91 -21.91 -32.51
N VAL A 321 5.96 -20.99 -32.36
CA VAL A 321 6.09 -19.60 -32.81
C VAL A 321 5.80 -18.69 -31.63
N LEU A 322 6.67 -17.69 -31.43
CA LEU A 322 6.54 -16.70 -30.37
C LEU A 322 6.32 -15.31 -30.98
N ASP A 323 5.21 -14.68 -30.59
CA ASP A 323 4.95 -13.27 -30.91
C ASP A 323 5.19 -12.41 -29.68
N ASN A 324 5.95 -11.33 -29.86
CA ASN A 324 6.26 -10.40 -28.79
C ASN A 324 5.26 -9.26 -28.81
N ILE A 325 4.45 -9.14 -27.74
CA ILE A 325 3.56 -7.99 -27.51
C ILE A 325 4.35 -6.94 -26.72
N PRO A 326 4.62 -5.75 -27.29
CA PRO A 326 5.35 -4.71 -26.57
C PRO A 326 4.56 -4.21 -25.36
N LEU A 327 5.25 -4.00 -24.24
CA LEU A 327 4.70 -3.29 -23.09
C LEU A 327 4.54 -1.79 -23.43
N PRO A 328 3.49 -1.12 -22.94
CA PRO A 328 3.27 0.31 -23.18
C PRO A 328 4.16 1.17 -22.26
N THR A 329 5.48 1.04 -22.44
CA THR A 329 6.51 1.68 -21.60
C THR A 329 6.58 3.20 -21.75
N ASN A 330 6.13 3.74 -22.88
CA ASN A 330 5.88 5.16 -23.06
C ASN A 330 4.44 5.47 -22.65
N ASN A 331 4.21 5.66 -21.34
CA ASN A 331 2.89 5.97 -20.80
C ASN A 331 2.86 7.36 -20.13
N PRO A 332 1.69 8.04 -20.08
CA PRO A 332 1.54 9.39 -19.54
C PRO A 332 1.90 9.52 -18.06
N TRP A 333 1.86 8.42 -17.33
CA TRP A 333 2.14 8.34 -15.90
C TRP A 333 3.63 8.08 -15.61
N GLN A 334 4.45 7.91 -16.66
CA GLN A 334 5.87 7.54 -16.57
C GLN A 334 6.10 6.34 -15.63
N ARG A 335 5.14 5.40 -15.62
CA ARG A 335 5.20 4.19 -14.79
C ARG A 335 6.11 3.16 -15.44
N ASN A 336 6.97 2.55 -14.62
CA ASN A 336 7.65 1.34 -15.01
C ASN A 336 6.65 0.17 -15.00
N ILE A 337 6.68 -0.68 -16.04
CA ILE A 337 5.76 -1.82 -16.16
C ILE A 337 6.60 -3.08 -16.01
N ARG A 338 6.75 -3.54 -14.76
CA ARG A 338 7.49 -4.76 -14.41
C ARG A 338 6.50 -5.87 -14.09
N LEU A 339 5.99 -6.55 -15.13
CA LEU A 339 5.00 -7.61 -14.95
C LEU A 339 5.56 -8.75 -14.09
N ALA A 340 4.79 -9.20 -13.10
CA ALA A 340 5.13 -10.30 -12.21
C ALA A 340 4.30 -11.56 -12.50
N ASP A 341 3.03 -11.41 -12.86
CA ASP A 341 2.14 -12.53 -13.20
C ASP A 341 0.96 -12.07 -14.10
N THR A 342 0.31 -13.01 -14.78
CA THR A 342 -0.83 -12.75 -15.69
C THR A 342 -1.91 -13.83 -15.60
N ALA A 343 -3.18 -13.45 -15.75
CA ALA A 343 -4.33 -14.36 -15.80
C ALA A 343 -5.30 -13.99 -16.92
N PHE A 344 -6.05 -14.97 -17.43
CA PHE A 344 -6.93 -14.82 -18.59
C PHE A 344 -8.41 -15.01 -18.23
N PHE A 345 -9.26 -14.18 -18.81
CA PHE A 345 -10.72 -14.29 -18.75
C PHE A 345 -11.24 -15.16 -19.90
N HIS A 346 -12.44 -15.72 -19.74
CA HIS A 346 -13.09 -16.54 -20.77
C HIS A 346 -13.38 -15.78 -22.08
N ASP A 347 -13.51 -14.45 -22.02
CA ASP A 347 -13.74 -13.59 -23.17
C ASP A 347 -12.46 -13.29 -23.99
N GLY A 348 -11.29 -13.72 -23.49
CA GLY A 348 -9.99 -13.52 -24.15
C GLY A 348 -9.24 -12.27 -23.71
N ARG A 349 -9.78 -11.49 -22.76
CA ARG A 349 -8.99 -10.48 -22.05
C ARG A 349 -8.00 -11.16 -21.11
N ALA A 350 -6.95 -10.43 -20.73
CA ALA A 350 -6.07 -10.78 -19.64
C ALA A 350 -6.03 -9.68 -18.57
N ALA A 351 -5.56 -10.03 -17.39
CA ALA A 351 -5.11 -9.10 -16.37
C ALA A 351 -3.66 -9.43 -16.00
N ALA A 352 -2.88 -8.41 -15.64
CA ALA A 352 -1.48 -8.55 -15.26
C ALA A 352 -1.16 -7.69 -14.04
N VAL A 353 -0.39 -8.24 -13.10
CA VAL A 353 0.16 -7.48 -11.97
C VAL A 353 1.56 -7.02 -12.28
N THR A 354 1.92 -5.81 -11.84
CA THR A 354 3.32 -5.39 -11.75
C THR A 354 3.85 -5.65 -10.36
N PHE A 355 5.14 -5.97 -10.23
CA PHE A 355 5.82 -6.04 -8.93
C PHE A 355 5.70 -4.73 -8.12
N ASP A 356 5.38 -3.62 -8.80
CA ASP A 356 5.24 -2.28 -8.27
C ASP A 356 3.87 -1.97 -7.65
N GLY A 357 2.93 -2.93 -7.71
CA GLY A 357 1.62 -2.80 -7.08
C GLY A 357 0.49 -2.34 -8.01
N ASP A 358 0.73 -2.26 -9.33
CA ASP A 358 -0.29 -1.93 -10.33
C ASP A 358 -0.94 -3.19 -10.91
N VAL A 359 -2.21 -3.10 -11.27
CA VAL A 359 -2.92 -4.12 -12.08
C VAL A 359 -3.32 -3.51 -13.41
N TRP A 360 -3.12 -4.24 -14.49
CA TRP A 360 -3.46 -3.83 -15.85
C TRP A 360 -4.46 -4.82 -16.48
N MET A 361 -5.51 -4.31 -17.09
CA MET A 361 -6.38 -5.05 -18.00
C MET A 361 -5.81 -4.99 -19.42
N ILE A 362 -5.85 -6.11 -20.12
CA ILE A 362 -5.30 -6.28 -21.46
C ILE A 362 -6.37 -6.88 -22.38
N SER A 363 -6.66 -6.22 -23.50
CA SER A 363 -7.61 -6.68 -24.52
C SER A 363 -6.97 -6.72 -25.91
N GLY A 364 -7.63 -7.38 -26.87
CA GLY A 364 -7.12 -7.53 -28.24
C GLY A 364 -6.21 -8.75 -28.47
N LEU A 365 -6.07 -9.63 -27.47
CA LEU A 365 -5.14 -10.78 -27.50
C LEU A 365 -5.60 -11.95 -28.40
N ARG A 366 -6.88 -11.99 -28.81
CA ARG A 366 -7.43 -13.03 -29.71
C ARG A 366 -7.30 -12.68 -31.21
N GLY A 367 -6.91 -11.45 -31.53
CA GLY A 367 -6.91 -10.94 -32.89
C GLY A 367 -5.58 -11.14 -33.62
N ASP A 368 -5.35 -10.29 -34.61
CA ASP A 368 -4.10 -10.16 -35.37
C ASP A 368 -2.98 -9.42 -34.61
N LEU A 369 -3.23 -9.10 -33.35
CA LEU A 369 -2.39 -8.32 -32.43
C LEU A 369 -2.04 -6.90 -32.91
N GLN A 370 -2.75 -6.38 -33.92
CA GLN A 370 -2.53 -5.01 -34.42
C GLN A 370 -2.96 -3.93 -33.43
N LYS A 371 -3.89 -4.28 -32.52
CA LYS A 371 -4.41 -3.40 -31.49
C LYS A 371 -4.56 -4.13 -30.17
N VAL A 372 -3.48 -4.22 -29.40
CA VAL A 372 -3.51 -4.69 -28.01
C VAL A 372 -3.68 -3.49 -27.09
N GLU A 373 -4.78 -3.47 -26.35
CA GLU A 373 -5.15 -2.36 -25.47
C GLU A 373 -4.77 -2.68 -24.03
N TRP A 374 -4.25 -1.68 -23.33
CA TRP A 374 -3.81 -1.75 -21.95
C TRP A 374 -4.48 -0.64 -21.15
N LYS A 375 -5.15 -1.02 -20.05
CA LYS A 375 -5.80 -0.09 -19.14
C LYS A 375 -5.39 -0.38 -17.70
N ARG A 376 -4.98 0.63 -16.94
CA ARG A 376 -4.73 0.47 -15.51
C ARG A 376 -6.06 0.20 -14.80
N PHE A 377 -6.07 -0.84 -13.99
CA PHE A 377 -7.23 -1.27 -13.24
C PHE A 377 -7.16 -0.79 -11.80
N THR A 378 -6.01 -0.94 -11.15
CA THR A 378 -5.76 -0.42 -9.80
C THR A 378 -4.27 -0.21 -9.54
N SER A 379 -3.94 0.38 -8.39
CA SER A 379 -2.59 0.60 -7.86
C SER A 379 -2.53 0.33 -6.35
N GLY A 380 -1.36 0.51 -5.74
CA GLY A 380 -1.19 0.50 -4.29
C GLY A 380 -1.12 -0.88 -3.64
N LEU A 381 -0.98 -1.96 -4.40
CA LEU A 381 -0.77 -3.31 -3.86
C LEU A 381 0.69 -3.52 -3.38
N HIS A 382 0.91 -4.44 -2.45
CA HIS A 382 2.19 -4.64 -1.78
C HIS A 382 3.00 -5.78 -2.39
N GLU A 383 3.85 -5.48 -3.37
CA GLU A 383 4.71 -6.48 -4.02
C GLU A 383 3.91 -7.68 -4.54
N PRO A 384 2.85 -7.47 -5.36
CA PRO A 384 2.00 -8.57 -5.81
C PRO A 384 2.80 -9.51 -6.72
N MET A 385 2.68 -10.82 -6.46
CA MET A 385 3.41 -11.87 -7.18
C MET A 385 2.51 -12.93 -7.79
N GLY A 386 1.19 -12.83 -7.59
CA GLY A 386 0.24 -13.78 -8.14
C GLY A 386 -1.07 -13.12 -8.52
N ILE A 387 -1.65 -13.54 -9.64
CA ILE A 387 -2.98 -13.12 -10.09
C ILE A 387 -3.76 -14.33 -10.61
N ALA A 388 -5.04 -14.40 -10.28
CA ALA A 388 -5.92 -15.48 -10.72
C ALA A 388 -7.27 -14.93 -11.14
N VAL A 389 -7.80 -15.46 -12.23
CA VAL A 389 -9.21 -15.29 -12.61
C VAL A 389 -9.96 -16.57 -12.24
N ARG A 390 -10.98 -16.45 -11.40
CA ARG A 390 -11.86 -17.56 -11.03
C ARG A 390 -13.30 -17.11 -11.16
N ASN A 391 -14.11 -17.86 -11.92
CA ASN A 391 -15.51 -17.50 -12.19
C ASN A 391 -15.66 -16.06 -12.76
N GLN A 392 -14.73 -15.62 -13.61
CA GLN A 392 -14.65 -14.25 -14.15
C GLN A 392 -14.38 -13.14 -13.10
N GLU A 393 -14.02 -13.52 -11.86
CA GLU A 393 -13.63 -12.60 -10.79
C GLU A 393 -12.11 -12.55 -10.67
N LEU A 394 -11.56 -11.38 -10.32
CA LEU A 394 -10.12 -11.15 -10.28
C LEU A 394 -9.58 -11.17 -8.85
N PHE A 395 -8.60 -12.05 -8.62
CA PHE A 395 -7.90 -12.19 -7.35
C PHE A 395 -6.42 -11.88 -7.49
N VAL A 396 -5.84 -11.11 -6.58
CA VAL A 396 -4.41 -10.79 -6.54
C VAL A 396 -3.83 -11.17 -5.19
N PHE A 397 -2.74 -11.93 -5.20
CA PHE A 397 -1.94 -12.23 -4.01
C PHE A 397 -0.78 -11.24 -3.89
N ASP A 398 -0.74 -10.55 -2.75
CA ASP A 398 0.32 -9.64 -2.36
C ASP A 398 0.71 -9.90 -0.89
N ARG A 399 1.62 -9.10 -0.33
CA ARG A 399 2.05 -9.28 1.07
C ARG A 399 0.96 -9.00 2.10
N ASN A 400 -0.08 -8.23 1.77
CA ASN A 400 -1.22 -8.00 2.65
C ASN A 400 -2.21 -9.17 2.66
N GLY A 401 -2.38 -9.86 1.53
CA GLY A 401 -3.40 -10.90 1.43
C GLY A 401 -3.69 -11.34 0.02
N ILE A 402 -4.81 -12.03 -0.12
CA ILE A 402 -5.51 -12.23 -1.38
C ILE A 402 -6.61 -11.18 -1.44
N TRP A 403 -6.48 -10.27 -2.41
CA TRP A 403 -7.48 -9.25 -2.72
C TRP A 403 -8.38 -9.75 -3.83
N ARG A 404 -9.69 -9.59 -3.67
CA ARG A 404 -10.64 -9.60 -4.78
C ARG A 404 -10.86 -8.16 -5.22
N LEU A 405 -10.61 -7.88 -6.49
CA LEU A 405 -10.69 -6.53 -7.05
C LEU A 405 -11.97 -6.39 -7.86
N LEU A 406 -12.78 -5.39 -7.53
CA LEU A 406 -14.09 -5.17 -8.16
C LEU A 406 -14.19 -3.78 -8.78
N ASP A 407 -14.76 -3.75 -9.98
CA ASP A 407 -15.23 -2.56 -10.68
C ASP A 407 -16.77 -2.59 -10.66
N THR A 408 -17.35 -1.88 -9.70
CA THR A 408 -18.77 -1.87 -9.37
C THR A 408 -19.56 -0.79 -10.14
N ASP A 409 -18.87 0.20 -10.71
CA ASP A 409 -19.49 1.23 -11.57
C ASP A 409 -19.23 1.01 -13.07
N HIS A 410 -18.49 -0.04 -13.42
CA HIS A 410 -18.16 -0.44 -14.79
C HIS A 410 -17.36 0.61 -15.56
N ASN A 411 -16.58 1.45 -14.87
CA ASN A 411 -15.75 2.46 -15.50
C ASN A 411 -14.39 1.90 -15.98
N GLY A 412 -14.07 0.65 -15.67
CA GLY A 412 -12.84 -0.06 -16.01
C GLY A 412 -11.67 0.16 -15.05
N GLU A 413 -11.93 0.67 -13.85
CA GLU A 413 -11.00 0.77 -12.72
C GLU A 413 -11.64 0.11 -11.48
N ALA A 414 -10.85 -0.51 -10.61
CA ALA A 414 -11.37 -1.12 -9.40
C ALA A 414 -11.70 -0.05 -8.36
N ASP A 415 -12.95 0.01 -7.91
CA ASP A 415 -13.38 0.85 -6.79
C ASP A 415 -13.50 0.08 -5.47
N VAL A 416 -13.37 -1.25 -5.47
CA VAL A 416 -13.32 -2.05 -4.22
C VAL A 416 -12.15 -3.02 -4.23
N HIS A 417 -11.38 -2.98 -3.14
CA HIS A 417 -10.36 -3.96 -2.80
C HIS A 417 -10.87 -4.77 -1.62
N GLU A 418 -11.51 -5.91 -1.89
CA GLU A 418 -12.03 -6.81 -0.86
C GLU A 418 -10.91 -7.75 -0.41
N LEU A 419 -10.60 -7.78 0.89
CA LEU A 419 -9.63 -8.70 1.45
C LEU A 419 -10.26 -10.09 1.60
N PHE A 420 -10.21 -10.85 0.51
CA PHE A 420 -10.78 -12.19 0.43
C PHE A 420 -10.16 -13.11 1.49
N SER A 421 -8.84 -13.09 1.64
CA SER A 421 -8.15 -13.86 2.69
C SER A 421 -6.81 -13.25 3.07
N ASN A 422 -6.56 -13.19 4.38
CA ASN A 422 -5.26 -12.86 4.97
C ASN A 422 -4.89 -13.87 6.09
N ALA A 423 -5.47 -15.07 6.04
CA ALA A 423 -5.37 -16.08 7.09
C ALA A 423 -3.96 -16.66 7.26
N PHE A 424 -3.10 -16.51 6.25
CA PHE A 424 -1.70 -16.90 6.33
C PHE A 424 -0.89 -15.88 7.11
N VAL A 425 0.19 -16.35 7.73
CA VAL A 425 1.16 -15.50 8.41
C VAL A 425 1.96 -14.69 7.40
N GLN A 426 2.24 -13.43 7.72
CA GLN A 426 3.14 -12.57 6.96
C GLN A 426 4.16 -11.93 7.90
N THR A 427 5.43 -12.03 7.54
CA THR A 427 6.52 -11.24 8.16
C THR A 427 6.57 -9.83 7.59
N ALA A 428 7.04 -8.89 8.43
CA ALA A 428 7.38 -7.54 8.00
C ALA A 428 8.54 -7.51 6.99
N GLU A 429 9.32 -8.58 6.88
CA GLU A 429 10.45 -8.69 5.96
C GLU A 429 10.04 -9.34 4.62
N THR A 430 10.67 -8.92 3.51
CA THR A 430 10.44 -9.55 2.20
C THR A 430 11.34 -10.79 2.04
N ARG A 431 12.49 -10.82 2.71
CA ARG A 431 13.48 -11.91 2.66
C ARG A 431 13.76 -12.49 4.06
N GLU A 432 13.01 -13.54 4.42
CA GLU A 432 13.32 -14.42 5.57
C GLU A 432 14.50 -15.35 5.28
#